data_AF-A0A1M5Y6Y9-F1
#
_entry.id   AF-A0A1M5Y6Y9-F1
#
_cell.length_a   1.000
_cell.length_b   1.000
_cell.length_c   1.000
_cell.angle_alpha   90.00
_cell.angle_beta   90.00
_cell.angle_gamma   90.00
#
_symmetry.space_group_name_H-M   'P 1'
#
loop_
_entity.id
_entity.type
_entity.pdbx_description
1 polymer ?
#
loop_
_entity_poly.entity_id
_entity_poly.type
_entity_poly.pdbx_seq_one_letter_code
_entity_poly.pdbx_strand_id
1 'polypeptide(L)'
;MKDIEKIIQEYTEAAIKYGNATEEGKYKIVNNQYKIIEKNIDKLKSIENGINKLENLLEHQSDYVKLWSARYLLYLKEQKAKETLLILIQKSGVIGFDAKMTLEEWGKGNISK
;
A
#
# COMPACT_ATOMS: atom_id res chain seq x y z
N MET A 1 -8.60 7.77 19.31
CA MET A 1 -7.66 6.63 19.18
C MET A 1 -8.31 5.32 18.76
N LYS A 2 -9.55 4.97 19.14
CA LYS A 2 -10.20 3.75 18.59
C LYS A 2 -10.45 3.82 17.07
N ASP A 3 -10.63 5.02 16.53
CA ASP A 3 -10.96 5.19 15.11
C ASP A 3 -9.76 4.95 14.18
N ILE A 4 -8.55 5.37 14.58
CA ILE A 4 -7.34 5.18 13.75
C ILE A 4 -6.98 3.69 13.63
N GLU A 5 -7.07 2.93 14.73
CA GLU A 5 -6.82 1.48 14.71
C GLU A 5 -7.83 0.75 13.83
N LYS A 6 -9.11 1.17 13.87
CA LYS A 6 -10.13 0.62 12.97
C LYS A 6 -9.84 0.92 11.51
N ILE A 7 -9.41 2.14 11.18
CA ILE A 7 -9.04 2.52 9.80
C ILE A 7 -7.84 1.69 9.33
N ILE A 8 -6.84 1.49 10.19
CA ILE A 8 -5.68 0.66 9.88
C ILE A 8 -6.10 -0.78 9.63
N GLN A 9 -6.96 -1.35 10.48
CA GLN A 9 -7.46 -2.71 10.29
C GLN A 9 -8.22 -2.86 8.97
N GLU A 10 -9.15 -1.95 8.66
CA GLU A 10 -9.89 -1.98 7.40
C GLU A 10 -8.95 -1.83 6.19
N TYR A 11 -7.92 -1.00 6.31
CA TYR A 11 -6.89 -0.82 5.29
C TYR A 11 -6.07 -2.10 5.07
N THR A 12 -5.55 -2.72 6.15
CA THR A 12 -4.69 -3.90 6.04
C THR A 12 -5.45 -5.10 5.49
N GLU A 13 -6.68 -5.33 5.95
CA GLU A 13 -7.57 -6.37 5.43
C GLU A 13 -7.87 -6.16 3.94
N ALA A 14 -8.14 -4.92 3.53
CA ALA A 14 -8.40 -4.60 2.13
C ALA A 14 -7.17 -4.80 1.25
N ALA A 15 -5.97 -4.40 1.71
CA ALA A 15 -4.71 -4.59 0.98
C ALA A 15 -4.39 -6.09 0.78
N ILE A 16 -4.56 -6.91 1.81
CA ILE A 16 -4.38 -8.37 1.71
C ILE A 16 -5.39 -8.97 0.72
N LYS A 17 -6.67 -8.60 0.86
CA LYS A 17 -7.73 -9.12 -0.02
C LYS A 17 -7.57 -8.66 -1.47
N TYR A 18 -7.06 -7.44 -1.69
CA TYR A 18 -6.70 -6.94 -3.01
C TYR A 18 -5.63 -7.84 -3.65
N GLY A 19 -4.56 -8.12 -2.91
CA GLY A 19 -3.45 -8.96 -3.36
C GLY A 19 -3.90 -10.34 -3.80
N ASN A 20 -4.56 -11.06 -2.88
CA ASN A 20 -5.07 -12.41 -3.15
C ASN A 20 -6.04 -12.42 -4.34
N ALA A 21 -6.95 -11.44 -4.41
CA ALA A 21 -7.90 -11.36 -5.51
C ALA A 21 -7.24 -11.03 -6.86
N THR A 22 -6.13 -10.31 -6.87
CA THR A 22 -5.34 -10.02 -8.07
C THR A 22 -4.70 -11.30 -8.60
N GLU A 23 -4.10 -12.10 -7.73
CA GLU A 23 -3.52 -13.40 -8.11
C GLU A 23 -4.56 -14.38 -8.64
N GLU A 24 -5.77 -14.35 -8.06
CA GLU A 24 -6.89 -15.19 -8.48
C GLU A 24 -7.68 -14.64 -9.69
N GLY A 25 -7.31 -13.48 -10.25
CA GLY A 25 -8.02 -12.85 -11.37
C GLY A 25 -9.45 -12.37 -11.04
N LYS A 26 -9.76 -12.12 -9.76
CA LYS A 26 -11.10 -11.73 -9.28
C LYS A 26 -11.31 -10.21 -9.35
N TYR A 27 -11.35 -9.65 -10.56
CA TYR A 27 -11.36 -8.19 -10.81
C TYR A 27 -12.46 -7.39 -10.09
N LYS A 28 -13.66 -7.97 -9.88
CA LYS A 28 -14.72 -7.29 -9.11
C LYS A 28 -14.31 -7.05 -7.65
N ILE A 29 -13.59 -8.00 -7.06
CA ILE A 29 -13.09 -7.89 -5.69
C ILE A 29 -11.94 -6.89 -5.65
N VAL A 30 -10.99 -6.99 -6.59
CA VAL A 30 -9.85 -6.06 -6.74
C VAL A 30 -10.35 -4.61 -6.78
N ASN A 31 -11.28 -4.29 -7.67
CA ASN A 31 -11.84 -2.95 -7.81
C ASN A 31 -12.54 -2.45 -6.54
N ASN A 32 -13.21 -3.35 -5.80
CA ASN A 32 -13.84 -2.99 -4.55
C ASN A 32 -12.80 -2.72 -3.45
N GLN A 33 -11.80 -3.57 -3.32
CA GLN A 33 -10.74 -3.39 -2.31
C GLN A 33 -9.89 -2.16 -2.60
N TYR A 34 -9.59 -1.86 -3.87
CA TYR A 34 -8.93 -0.62 -4.27
C TYR A 34 -9.62 0.62 -3.71
N LYS A 35 -10.95 0.71 -3.85
CA LYS A 35 -11.74 1.84 -3.31
C LYS A 35 -11.67 1.94 -1.79
N ILE A 36 -11.62 0.81 -1.10
CA ILE A 36 -11.51 0.78 0.37
C ILE A 36 -10.12 1.26 0.80
N ILE A 37 -9.07 0.81 0.09
CA ILE A 37 -7.68 1.22 0.32
C ILE A 37 -7.53 2.73 0.17
N GLU A 38 -7.91 3.29 -0.99
CA GLU A 38 -7.83 4.73 -1.28
C GLU A 38 -8.58 5.54 -0.21
N LYS A 39 -9.84 5.16 0.09
CA LYS A 39 -10.66 5.82 1.11
C LYS A 39 -9.98 5.83 2.48
N ASN A 40 -9.39 4.72 2.90
CA ASN A 40 -8.76 4.64 4.23
C ASN A 40 -7.44 5.41 4.28
N ILE A 41 -6.72 5.51 3.17
CA ILE A 41 -5.52 6.34 3.09
C ILE A 41 -5.85 7.82 3.14
N ASP A 42 -6.89 8.27 2.47
CA ASP A 42 -7.34 9.66 2.58
C ASP A 42 -7.71 10.02 4.02
N LYS A 43 -8.41 9.11 4.72
CA LYS A 43 -8.67 9.28 6.17
C LYS A 43 -7.37 9.34 6.97
N LEU A 44 -6.42 8.42 6.77
CA LEU A 44 -5.15 8.41 7.49
C LEU A 44 -4.34 9.69 7.25
N LYS A 45 -4.32 10.21 6.01
CA LYS A 45 -3.67 11.49 5.68
C LYS A 45 -4.30 12.68 6.44
N SER A 46 -5.58 12.60 6.78
CA SER A 46 -6.32 13.67 7.47
C SER A 46 -6.28 13.62 9.00
N ILE A 47 -5.76 12.55 9.60
CA ILE A 47 -5.75 12.36 11.06
C ILE A 47 -4.34 12.54 11.60
N GLU A 48 -4.22 13.17 12.77
CA GLU A 48 -2.97 13.27 13.50
C GLU A 48 -2.36 11.88 13.73
N ASN A 49 -1.05 11.72 13.48
CA ASN A 49 -0.33 10.44 13.51
C ASN A 49 -0.74 9.40 12.46
N GLY A 50 -1.67 9.67 11.55
CA GLY A 50 -2.07 8.71 10.51
C GLY A 50 -0.94 8.37 9.53
N ILE A 51 -0.10 9.34 9.18
CA ILE A 51 1.10 9.08 8.36
C ILE A 51 2.11 8.21 9.12
N ASN A 52 2.33 8.46 10.42
CA ASN A 52 3.23 7.63 11.25
C ASN A 52 2.73 6.19 11.33
N LYS A 53 1.40 6.00 11.41
CA LYS A 53 0.80 4.67 11.39
C LYS A 53 0.99 3.97 10.04
N LEU A 54 0.82 4.68 8.92
CA LEU A 54 1.10 4.14 7.59
C LEU A 54 2.58 3.77 7.42
N GLU A 55 3.49 4.58 7.98
CA GLU A 55 4.93 4.31 7.98
C GLU A 55 5.26 3.02 8.74
N ASN A 56 4.62 2.76 9.89
CA ASN A 56 4.81 1.51 10.63
C ASN A 56 4.37 0.26 9.83
N LEU A 57 3.45 0.42 8.86
CA LEU A 57 2.96 -0.69 8.03
C LEU A 57 3.97 -1.13 6.95
N LEU A 58 5.07 -0.39 6.75
CA LEU A 58 6.20 -0.84 5.93
C LEU A 58 6.87 -2.10 6.50
N GLU A 59 6.73 -2.34 7.81
CA GLU A 59 7.25 -3.52 8.51
C GLU A 59 6.16 -4.59 8.75
N HIS A 60 4.98 -4.44 8.16
CA HIS A 60 3.87 -5.38 8.37
C HIS A 60 4.17 -6.77 7.79
N GLN A 61 3.69 -7.86 8.40
CA GLN A 61 3.98 -9.23 7.94
C GLN A 61 3.53 -9.55 6.49
N SER A 62 2.49 -8.88 5.99
CA SER A 62 1.99 -9.07 4.62
C SER A 62 2.68 -8.14 3.64
N ASP A 63 3.28 -8.72 2.60
CA ASP A 63 3.97 -7.99 1.54
C ASP A 63 3.01 -7.08 0.73
N TYR A 64 1.72 -7.41 0.60
CA TYR A 64 0.74 -6.50 -0.03
C TYR A 64 0.49 -5.25 0.80
N VAL A 65 0.48 -5.37 2.14
CA VAL A 65 0.32 -4.22 3.03
C VAL A 65 1.54 -3.31 2.91
N LYS A 66 2.75 -3.88 2.86
CA LYS A 66 3.99 -3.13 2.63
C LYS A 66 3.97 -2.41 1.28
N LEU A 67 3.61 -3.12 0.21
CA LEU A 67 3.54 -2.60 -1.16
C LEU A 67 2.63 -1.38 -1.23
N TRP A 68 1.40 -1.53 -0.75
CA TRP A 68 0.44 -0.43 -0.74
C TRP A 68 0.93 0.72 0.13
N SER A 69 1.42 0.47 1.34
CA SER A 69 1.91 1.53 2.23
C SER A 69 3.05 2.31 1.59
N ALA A 70 4.01 1.61 0.98
CA ALA A 70 5.14 2.20 0.30
C ALA A 70 4.70 3.08 -0.89
N ARG A 71 3.76 2.61 -1.72
CA ARG A 71 3.23 3.38 -2.87
C ARG A 71 2.78 4.78 -2.45
N TYR A 72 1.99 4.91 -1.38
CA TYR A 72 1.50 6.23 -0.95
C TYR A 72 2.51 7.03 -0.13
N LEU A 73 3.46 6.35 0.52
CA LEU A 73 4.53 7.01 1.25
C LEU A 73 5.63 7.55 0.33
N LEU A 74 5.65 7.22 -0.96
CA LEU A 74 6.60 7.80 -1.93
C LEU A 74 6.65 9.35 -1.87
N TYR A 75 5.50 10.00 -1.69
CA TYR A 75 5.41 11.47 -1.59
C TYR A 75 5.73 12.08 -0.22
N LEU A 76 5.74 11.26 0.83
CA LEU A 76 5.80 11.73 2.22
C LEU A 76 7.06 11.28 2.94
N LYS A 77 7.58 10.11 2.56
CA LYS A 77 8.69 9.37 3.15
C LYS A 77 9.43 8.60 2.05
N GLU A 78 9.80 9.30 0.97
CA GLU A 78 10.29 8.71 -0.28
C GLU A 78 11.38 7.65 -0.07
N GLN A 79 12.40 7.97 0.74
CA GLN A 79 13.51 7.06 0.98
C GLN A 79 13.05 5.71 1.57
N LYS A 80 12.27 5.73 2.66
CA LYS A 80 11.77 4.51 3.32
C LYS A 80 10.84 3.71 2.42
N ALA A 81 9.98 4.41 1.67
CA ALA A 81 9.10 3.79 0.69
C ALA A 81 9.90 3.08 -0.41
N LYS A 82 10.93 3.73 -0.97
CA LYS A 82 11.82 3.14 -1.97
C LYS A 82 12.58 1.93 -1.44
N GLU A 83 13.15 2.03 -0.25
CA GLU A 83 13.85 0.91 0.40
C GLU A 83 12.93 -0.31 0.53
N THR A 84 11.68 -0.10 0.98
CA THR A 84 10.67 -1.17 1.07
C THR A 84 10.36 -1.77 -0.30
N LEU A 85 10.13 -0.94 -1.32
CA LEU A 85 9.84 -1.41 -2.67
C LEU A 85 11.01 -2.20 -3.28
N LEU A 86 12.25 -1.76 -3.05
CA LEU A 86 13.45 -2.46 -3.51
C LEU A 86 13.59 -3.86 -2.90
N ILE A 87 13.20 -4.03 -1.63
CA ILE A 87 13.13 -5.34 -0.97
C ILE A 87 12.04 -6.19 -1.63
N LEU A 88 10.85 -5.63 -1.87
CA LEU A 88 9.72 -6.36 -2.46
C LEU A 88 9.98 -6.79 -3.91
N ILE A 89 10.77 -6.04 -4.69
CA ILE A 89 11.18 -6.43 -6.05
C ILE A 89 11.88 -7.79 -6.09
N GLN A 90 12.55 -8.19 -5.01
CA GLN A 90 13.23 -9.48 -4.94
C GLN A 90 12.28 -10.67 -4.76
N LYS A 91 10.98 -10.42 -4.54
CA LYS A 91 9.96 -11.46 -4.42
C LYS A 91 9.50 -11.92 -5.80
N SER A 92 9.16 -13.20 -5.91
CA SER A 92 8.52 -13.75 -7.11
C SER A 92 7.05 -13.34 -7.22
N GLY A 93 6.49 -13.43 -8.42
CA GLY A 93 5.07 -13.25 -8.66
C GLY A 93 4.62 -11.79 -8.71
N VAL A 94 3.33 -11.57 -8.44
CA VAL A 94 2.68 -10.26 -8.59
C VAL A 94 3.30 -9.21 -7.69
N ILE A 95 3.70 -9.57 -6.46
CA ILE A 95 4.34 -8.64 -5.52
C ILE A 95 5.60 -7.98 -6.11
N GLY A 96 6.54 -8.77 -6.63
CA GLY A 96 7.79 -8.24 -7.15
C GLY A 96 7.58 -7.42 -8.42
N PHE A 97 6.67 -7.86 -9.27
CA PHE A 97 6.26 -7.13 -10.46
C PHE A 97 5.64 -5.77 -10.13
N ASP A 98 4.66 -5.73 -9.21
CA ASP A 98 3.97 -4.50 -8.82
C ASP A 98 4.91 -3.52 -8.11
N ALA A 99 5.83 -4.02 -7.28
CA ALA A 99 6.83 -3.18 -6.62
C ALA A 99 7.77 -2.52 -7.64
N LYS A 100 8.21 -3.29 -8.65
CA LYS A 100 9.03 -2.78 -9.76
C LYS A 100 8.28 -1.73 -10.56
N MET A 101 7.06 -2.04 -10.99
CA MET A 101 6.21 -1.11 -11.75
C MET A 101 5.96 0.17 -10.95
N THR A 102 5.72 0.07 -9.65
CA THR A 102 5.53 1.24 -8.78
C THR A 102 6.75 2.16 -8.79
N LEU A 103 7.97 1.63 -8.67
CA LEU A 103 9.18 2.46 -8.72
C LEU A 103 9.45 3.05 -10.10
N GLU A 104 9.20 2.30 -11.17
CA GLU A 104 9.36 2.80 -12.54
C GLU A 104 8.39 3.96 -12.82
N GLU A 105 7.11 3.80 -12.48
CA GLU A 105 6.10 4.84 -12.67
C GLU A 105 6.32 6.04 -11.75
N TRP A 106 6.86 5.84 -10.54
CA TRP A 106 7.36 6.92 -9.70
C TRP A 106 8.45 7.73 -10.39
N GLY A 107 9.47 7.05 -10.92
CA GLY A 107 10.59 7.70 -11.61
C GLY A 107 10.17 8.46 -12.88
N LYS A 108 9.06 8.06 -13.52
CA LYS A 108 8.46 8.76 -14.65
C LYS A 108 7.56 9.94 -14.25
N GLY A 109 7.23 10.09 -12.97
CA GLY A 109 6.30 11.11 -12.48
C GLY A 109 4.82 10.77 -12.69
N ASN A 110 4.48 9.50 -12.93
CA ASN A 110 3.10 9.08 -13.25
C ASN A 110 2.25 8.72 -12.03
N ILE A 111 2.87 8.48 -10.88
CA ILE A 111 2.13 8.22 -9.63
C ILE A 111 1.77 9.56 -9.01
N SER A 112 0.49 9.84 -8.76
CA SER A 112 0.01 11.07 -8.12
C SER A 112 -0.25 10.90 -6.61
N LYS A 113 -0.33 12.04 -5.92
CA LYS A 113 -0.47 12.16 -4.45
C LYS A 113 -1.89 11.89 -3.95
#